data_AF-A0AAE3HZ73-F1
#
_entry.id   AF-A0AAE3HZ73-F1
#
_cell.length_a   1.000
_cell.length_b   1.000
_cell.length_c   1.000
_cell.angle_alpha   90.00
_cell.angle_beta   90.00
_cell.angle_gamma   90.00
#
_symmetry.space_group_name_H-M   'P 1'
#
loop_
_entity.id
_entity.type
_entity.pdbx_description
1 polymer ?
#
loop_
_entity_poly.entity_id
_entity_poly.type
_entity_poly.pdbx_seq_one_letter_code
_entity_poly.pdbx_strand_id
1 'polypeptide(L)'
;MRFEQREAISEILKVIFQYLDLNTMCVGVYHRETDTFVHLSLDFIAKKSGLNIRRAQRAMSWLYRSGYIVGYRQSFYDIDTEEYYHKPSIRRVNSKLLFDLGIKEFALQRARTRSKRRFQDVLLKSLSSQKQPQFKPTIAVSNINSLIKGVTEAFALPKNPKPLQPTSIYNEKLKKLMSLMPNLTLHEAQRILPSPT
;
A
#
# COMPACT_ATOMS: atom_id res chain seq x y z
N MET A 1 -9.44 14.08 35.65
CA MET A 1 -8.42 13.03 35.39
C MET A 1 -7.38 13.06 36.50
N ARG A 2 -7.00 11.90 37.06
CA ARG A 2 -5.98 11.82 38.14
C ARG A 2 -4.56 12.00 37.59
N PHE A 3 -3.60 12.41 38.41
CA PHE A 3 -2.21 12.65 37.98
C PHE A 3 -1.57 11.41 37.32
N GLU A 4 -1.63 10.25 37.97
CA GLU A 4 -1.09 8.98 37.46
C GLU A 4 -1.63 8.57 36.08
N GLN A 5 -2.86 9.00 35.77
CA GLN A 5 -3.48 8.75 34.47
C GLN A 5 -2.87 9.67 33.40
N ARG A 6 -2.62 10.94 33.74
CA ARG A 6 -1.93 11.89 32.85
C ARG A 6 -0.51 11.41 32.56
N GLU A 7 0.18 10.95 33.58
CA GLU A 7 1.53 10.40 33.45
C GLU A 7 1.55 9.18 32.53
N ALA A 8 0.67 8.20 32.75
CA ALA A 8 0.59 7.02 31.89
C ALA A 8 0.28 7.37 30.42
N ILE A 9 -0.59 8.34 30.18
CA ILE A 9 -0.89 8.82 28.82
C ILE A 9 0.36 9.48 28.20
N SER A 10 1.08 10.30 28.97
CA SER A 10 2.33 10.93 28.53
C SER A 10 3.38 9.89 28.14
N GLU A 11 3.61 8.87 28.97
CA GLU A 11 4.57 7.81 28.67
C GLU A 11 4.20 7.01 27.41
N ILE A 12 2.91 6.71 27.20
CA ILE A 12 2.46 6.07 25.96
C ILE A 12 2.67 6.98 24.75
N LEU A 13 2.37 8.28 24.87
CA LEU A 13 2.57 9.23 23.78
C LEU A 13 4.04 9.35 23.38
N LYS A 14 4.97 9.33 24.34
CA LYS A 14 6.41 9.29 24.04
C LYS A 14 6.78 8.11 23.16
N VAL A 15 6.31 6.90 23.51
CA VAL A 15 6.54 5.69 22.71
C VAL A 15 5.88 5.82 21.35
N ILE A 16 4.64 6.27 21.28
CA ILE A 16 3.93 6.43 20.00
C ILE A 16 4.69 7.37 19.06
N PHE A 17 5.15 8.52 19.54
CA PHE A 17 5.89 9.47 18.72
C PHE A 17 7.27 8.95 18.31
N GLN A 18 7.93 8.16 19.15
CA GLN A 18 9.17 7.51 18.81
C GLN A 18 9.03 6.55 17.61
N TYR A 19 7.87 5.88 17.49
CA TYR A 19 7.59 4.89 16.46
C TYR A 19 6.54 5.36 15.43
N LEU A 20 6.30 6.67 15.34
CA LEU A 20 5.35 7.24 14.41
C LEU A 20 6.02 7.40 13.03
N ASP A 21 5.51 6.70 12.03
CA ASP A 21 5.83 7.01 10.65
C ASP A 21 5.03 8.24 10.19
N LEU A 22 5.73 9.32 9.90
CA LEU A 22 5.10 10.57 9.44
C LEU A 22 4.48 10.45 8.03
N ASN A 23 4.95 9.52 7.20
CA ASN A 23 4.38 9.37 5.86
C ASN A 23 2.94 8.84 5.95
N THR A 24 2.76 7.71 6.65
CA THR A 24 1.46 7.02 6.79
C THR A 24 0.65 7.42 8.02
N MET A 25 1.26 8.15 8.96
CA MET A 25 0.75 8.44 10.31
C MET A 25 0.49 7.18 11.15
N CYS A 26 1.02 6.03 10.73
CA CYS A 26 0.89 4.77 11.44
C CYS A 26 2.00 4.58 12.46
N VAL A 27 1.70 3.86 13.54
CA VAL A 27 2.67 3.49 14.57
C VAL A 27 3.21 2.09 14.26
N GLY A 28 4.52 1.97 14.14
CA GLY A 28 5.18 0.73 13.75
C GLY A 28 6.64 0.89 13.38
N VAL A 29 7.23 -0.21 12.91
CA VAL A 29 8.62 -0.27 12.45
C VAL A 29 8.65 -0.90 11.07
N TYR A 30 9.45 -0.32 10.18
CA TYR A 30 9.72 -0.90 8.87
C TYR A 30 10.89 -1.89 8.98
N HIS A 31 10.63 -3.16 8.70
CA HIS A 31 11.66 -4.19 8.61
C HIS A 31 12.22 -4.22 7.19
N ARG A 32 13.52 -3.92 7.05
CA ARG A 32 14.19 -3.87 5.75
C ARG A 32 14.40 -5.22 5.10
N GLU A 33 14.59 -6.27 5.89
CA GLU A 33 14.87 -7.62 5.39
C GLU A 33 13.64 -8.25 4.75
N THR A 34 12.49 -8.11 5.39
CA THR A 34 11.20 -8.62 4.91
C THR A 34 10.44 -7.62 4.06
N ASP A 35 10.94 -6.38 3.94
CA ASP A 35 10.27 -5.26 3.28
C ASP A 35 8.83 -5.01 3.79
N THR A 36 8.60 -5.30 5.09
CA THR A 36 7.27 -5.19 5.70
C THR A 36 7.22 -4.14 6.81
N PHE A 37 6.10 -3.41 6.87
CA PHE A 37 5.80 -2.54 8.01
C PHE A 37 5.06 -3.34 9.08
N VAL A 38 5.67 -3.46 10.26
CA VAL A 38 5.12 -4.18 11.40
C VAL A 38 4.56 -3.20 12.41
N HIS A 39 3.26 -3.35 12.71
CA HIS A 39 2.57 -2.54 13.70
C HIS A 39 2.94 -2.95 15.12
N LEU A 40 2.98 -1.99 16.04
CA LEU A 40 3.32 -2.28 17.43
C LEU A 40 2.17 -2.95 18.18
N SER A 41 2.48 -4.06 18.85
CA SER A 41 1.58 -4.69 19.82
C SER A 41 1.41 -3.81 21.06
N LEU A 42 0.30 -3.99 21.77
CA LEU A 42 0.08 -3.24 23.01
C LEU A 42 1.09 -3.63 24.10
N ASP A 43 1.49 -4.90 24.13
CA ASP A 43 2.49 -5.41 25.07
C ASP A 43 3.86 -4.76 24.83
N PHE A 44 4.25 -4.58 23.56
CA PHE A 44 5.47 -3.87 23.22
C PHE A 44 5.41 -2.40 23.66
N ILE A 45 4.29 -1.72 23.41
CA ILE A 45 4.09 -0.34 23.85
C ILE A 45 4.16 -0.25 25.38
N ALA A 46 3.47 -1.14 26.09
CA ALA A 46 3.45 -1.19 27.55
C ALA A 46 4.88 -1.35 28.10
N LYS A 47 5.61 -2.36 27.61
CA LYS A 47 7.00 -2.62 27.98
C LYS A 47 7.90 -1.40 27.73
N LYS A 48 7.78 -0.77 26.56
CA LYS A 48 8.61 0.39 26.20
C LYS A 48 8.28 1.64 27.01
N SER A 49 7.02 1.79 27.43
CA SER A 49 6.55 2.89 28.28
C SER A 49 6.82 2.68 29.78
N GLY A 50 7.36 1.52 30.20
CA GLY A 50 7.55 1.19 31.61
C GLY A 50 6.24 1.00 32.38
N LEU A 51 5.13 0.74 31.68
CA LEU A 51 3.81 0.55 32.28
C LEU A 51 3.42 -0.93 32.27
N ASN A 52 2.64 -1.34 33.27
CA ASN A 52 1.96 -2.62 33.20
C ASN A 52 0.87 -2.60 32.09
N ILE A 53 0.49 -3.78 31.61
CA ILE A 53 -0.42 -3.90 30.47
C ILE A 53 -1.80 -3.27 30.73
N ARG A 54 -2.34 -3.38 31.96
CA ARG A 54 -3.64 -2.81 32.32
C ARG A 54 -3.64 -1.28 32.32
N ARG A 55 -2.56 -0.66 32.81
CA ARG A 55 -2.37 0.80 32.76
C ARG A 55 -2.20 1.25 31.31
N ALA A 56 -1.44 0.50 30.51
CA ALA A 56 -1.25 0.79 29.10
C ALA A 56 -2.57 0.72 28.32
N GLN A 57 -3.37 -0.33 28.52
CA GLN A 57 -4.72 -0.48 27.97
C GLN A 57 -5.61 0.69 28.35
N ARG A 58 -5.62 1.10 29.62
CA ARG A 58 -6.46 2.20 30.09
C ARG A 58 -6.07 3.54 29.48
N ALA A 59 -4.77 3.85 29.45
CA ALA A 59 -4.28 5.09 28.85
C ALA A 59 -4.49 5.12 27.32
N MET A 60 -4.27 4.00 26.64
CA MET A 60 -4.60 3.85 25.21
C MET A 60 -6.11 4.00 24.96
N SER A 61 -6.98 3.49 25.84
CA SER A 61 -8.42 3.68 25.75
C SER A 61 -8.83 5.15 25.82
N TRP A 62 -8.13 5.98 26.61
CA TRP A 62 -8.37 7.42 26.63
C TRP A 62 -8.00 8.08 25.30
N LEU A 63 -6.86 7.69 24.71
CA LEU A 63 -6.41 8.19 23.40
C LEU A 63 -7.33 7.77 22.25
N TYR A 64 -7.94 6.58 22.34
CA TYR A 64 -8.99 6.17 21.41
C TYR A 64 -10.26 7.00 21.58
N ARG A 65 -10.73 7.17 22.82
CA ARG A 65 -11.94 7.95 23.13
C ARG A 65 -11.83 9.42 22.73
N SER A 66 -10.64 10.01 22.80
CA SER A 66 -10.41 11.39 22.34
C SER A 66 -10.30 11.53 20.82
N GLY A 67 -10.25 10.42 20.07
CA GLY A 67 -10.04 10.44 18.62
C GLY A 67 -8.61 10.80 18.20
N TYR A 68 -7.66 10.82 19.14
CA TYR A 68 -6.24 11.08 18.86
C TYR A 68 -5.56 9.90 18.19
N ILE A 69 -6.03 8.69 18.47
CA ILE A 69 -5.57 7.47 17.84
C ILE A 69 -6.78 6.72 17.31
N VAL A 70 -6.64 6.14 16.13
CA VAL A 70 -7.61 5.23 15.55
C VAL A 70 -6.96 3.86 15.41
N GLY A 71 -7.67 2.82 15.83
CA GLY A 71 -7.19 1.45 15.87
C GLY A 71 -8.03 0.55 14.98
N TYR A 72 -7.38 -0.21 14.11
CA TYR A 72 -8.04 -1.22 13.27
C TYR A 72 -7.51 -2.60 13.66
N ARG A 73 -8.43 -3.52 13.98
CA ARG A 73 -8.09 -4.90 14.29
C ARG A 73 -7.62 -5.61 13.03
N GLN A 74 -6.66 -6.51 13.17
CA GLN A 74 -6.15 -7.34 12.08
C GLN A 74 -6.32 -8.81 12.44
N SER A 75 -7.04 -9.54 11.61
CA SER A 75 -7.21 -10.99 11.71
C SER A 75 -7.11 -11.58 10.30
N PHE A 76 -6.41 -12.69 10.19
CA PHE A 76 -6.29 -13.47 8.97
C PHE A 76 -6.83 -14.86 9.26
N TYR A 77 -7.65 -15.38 8.35
CA TYR A 77 -8.08 -16.77 8.38
C TYR A 77 -7.14 -17.56 7.48
N ASP A 78 -6.53 -18.60 8.03
CA ASP A 78 -5.73 -19.53 7.25
C ASP A 78 -6.60 -20.70 6.83
N ILE A 79 -6.64 -20.94 5.52
CA ILE A 79 -7.51 -21.95 4.91
C ILE A 79 -6.93 -23.35 5.14
N ASP A 80 -5.61 -23.46 5.22
CA ASP A 80 -4.93 -24.76 5.31
C ASP A 80 -4.97 -25.32 6.74
N THR A 81 -4.87 -24.44 7.74
CA THR A 81 -4.93 -24.81 9.17
C THR A 81 -6.31 -24.65 9.78
N GLU A 82 -7.26 -24.03 9.06
CA GLU A 82 -8.59 -23.65 9.56
C GLU A 82 -8.54 -22.76 10.83
N GLU A 83 -7.43 -22.05 11.05
CA GLU A 83 -7.21 -21.22 12.25
C GLU A 83 -7.22 -19.72 11.93
N TYR A 84 -7.56 -18.91 12.96
CA TYR A 84 -7.43 -17.45 12.90
C TYR A 84 -6.12 -16.98 13.51
N TYR A 85 -5.31 -16.25 12.73
CA TYR A 85 -4.12 -15.57 13.20
C TYR A 85 -4.38 -14.08 13.44
N HIS A 86 -4.02 -13.61 14.63
CA HIS A 86 -4.17 -12.22 15.02
C HIS A 86 -2.86 -11.45 14.89
N LYS A 87 -2.86 -10.38 14.09
CA LYS A 87 -1.73 -9.45 14.01
C LYS A 87 -1.95 -8.26 14.94
N PRO A 88 -0.88 -7.58 15.39
CA PRO A 88 -1.01 -6.33 16.13
C PRO A 88 -1.90 -5.33 15.39
N SER A 89 -2.81 -4.67 16.11
CA SER A 89 -3.74 -3.70 15.49
C SER A 89 -2.99 -2.58 14.76
N ILE A 90 -3.50 -2.16 13.60
CA ILE A 90 -3.04 -0.94 12.92
C ILE A 90 -3.44 0.24 13.79
N ARG A 91 -2.47 1.02 14.27
CA ARG A 91 -2.73 2.24 15.05
C ARG A 91 -2.28 3.43 14.24
N ARG A 92 -3.21 4.34 13.93
CA ARG A 92 -2.94 5.59 13.22
C ARG A 92 -3.15 6.78 14.16
N VAL A 93 -2.17 7.68 14.18
CA VAL A 93 -2.26 8.94 14.91
C VAL A 93 -3.04 9.94 14.06
N ASN A 94 -4.06 10.54 14.64
CA ASN A 94 -4.81 11.60 14.00
C ASN A 94 -4.01 12.91 14.05
N SER A 95 -3.98 13.67 12.95
CA SER A 95 -3.33 14.98 12.89
C SER A 95 -3.87 15.96 13.95
N LYS A 96 -5.12 15.79 14.38
CA LYS A 96 -5.71 16.54 15.50
C LYS A 96 -4.83 16.52 16.76
N LEU A 97 -4.25 15.36 17.13
CA LEU A 97 -3.37 15.25 18.29
C LEU A 97 -2.18 16.21 18.17
N LEU A 98 -1.57 16.28 16.99
CA LEU A 98 -0.40 17.13 16.75
C LEU A 98 -0.77 18.61 16.77
N PHE A 99 -1.94 18.96 16.24
CA PHE A 99 -2.46 20.32 16.27
C PHE A 99 -2.77 20.79 17.69
N ASP A 100 -3.40 19.92 18.49
CA ASP A 100 -3.70 20.19 19.89
C ASP A 100 -2.41 20.30 20.74
N LEU A 101 -1.30 19.68 20.29
CA LEU A 101 0.05 19.86 20.86
C LEU A 101 0.77 21.13 20.34
N GLY A 102 0.14 21.93 19.49
CA GLY A 102 0.68 23.19 18.97
C GLY A 102 1.48 23.08 17.66
N ILE A 103 1.51 21.91 17.03
CA ILE A 103 2.16 21.76 15.71
C ILE A 103 1.25 22.42 14.66
N LYS A 104 1.79 23.42 13.95
CA LYS A 104 1.05 24.07 12.85
C LYS A 104 0.87 23.12 11.68
N GLU A 105 -0.24 23.25 10.96
CA GLU A 105 -0.56 22.42 9.79
C GLU A 105 0.55 22.46 8.73
N PHE A 106 1.03 23.66 8.39
CA PHE A 106 2.12 23.83 7.44
C PHE A 106 3.40 23.06 7.84
N ALA A 107 3.74 23.09 9.13
CA ALA A 107 4.91 22.39 9.65
C ALA A 107 4.75 20.86 9.51
N LEU A 108 3.55 20.35 9.82
CA LEU A 108 3.22 18.93 9.64
C LEU A 108 3.31 18.54 8.16
N GLN A 109 2.66 19.28 7.26
CA GLN A 109 2.67 18.99 5.82
C GLN A 109 4.09 18.97 5.25
N ARG A 110 4.93 19.93 5.63
CA ARG A 110 6.35 19.98 5.25
C ARG A 110 7.10 18.74 5.76
N ALA A 111 6.90 18.35 7.01
CA ALA A 111 7.54 17.16 7.58
C ALA A 111 7.08 15.86 6.88
N ARG A 112 5.79 15.73 6.59
CA ARG A 112 5.22 14.58 5.85
C ARG A 112 5.75 14.49 4.43
N THR A 113 5.83 15.61 3.73
CA THR A 113 6.40 15.68 2.37
C THR A 113 7.86 15.23 2.37
N ARG A 114 8.64 15.69 3.36
CA ARG A 114 10.04 15.28 3.54
C ARG A 114 10.16 13.77 3.80
N SER A 115 9.31 13.22 4.67
CA SER A 115 9.27 11.78 4.98
C SER A 115 8.90 10.95 3.74
N LYS A 116 7.88 11.38 2.99
CA LYS A 116 7.44 10.72 1.74
C LYS A 116 8.56 10.67 0.69
N ARG A 117 9.27 11.78 0.47
CA ARG A 117 10.41 11.82 -0.47
C ARG A 117 11.51 10.85 -0.05
N ARG A 118 11.90 10.86 1.23
CA ARG A 118 12.89 9.91 1.75
C ARG A 118 12.48 8.46 1.55
N PHE A 119 11.20 8.14 1.76
CA PHE A 119 10.68 6.79 1.53
C PHE A 119 10.75 6.42 0.04
N GLN A 120 10.37 7.32 -0.87
CA GLN A 120 10.50 7.10 -2.31
C GLN A 120 11.95 6.87 -2.73
N ASP A 121 12.90 7.65 -2.21
CA ASP A 121 14.32 7.48 -2.51
C ASP A 121 14.84 6.11 -2.06
N VAL A 122 14.42 5.63 -0.88
CA VAL A 122 14.78 4.30 -0.38
C VAL A 122 14.18 3.19 -1.24
N LEU A 123 12.92 3.35 -1.64
CA LEU A 123 12.21 2.40 -2.51
C LEU A 123 12.85 2.33 -3.90
N LEU A 124 13.16 3.47 -4.52
CA LEU A 124 13.84 3.49 -5.82
C LEU A 124 15.22 2.82 -5.75
N LYS A 125 15.95 3.02 -4.65
CA LYS A 125 17.23 2.33 -4.43
C LYS A 125 17.04 0.82 -4.32
N SER A 126 16.08 0.33 -3.51
CA SER A 126 15.85 -1.11 -3.37
C SER A 126 15.45 -1.76 -4.70
N LEU A 127 14.59 -1.11 -5.50
CA LEU A 127 14.22 -1.57 -6.85
C LEU A 127 15.41 -1.61 -7.81
N SER A 128 16.29 -0.59 -7.76
CA SER A 128 17.48 -0.54 -8.62
C SER A 128 18.48 -1.65 -8.27
N SER A 129 18.58 -2.02 -7.00
CA SER A 129 19.45 -3.11 -6.53
C SER A 129 18.94 -4.51 -6.91
N GLN A 130 17.63 -4.68 -7.14
CA GLN A 130 17.05 -5.97 -7.55
C GLN A 130 17.19 -6.25 -9.06
N LYS A 131 17.42 -5.23 -9.90
CA LYS A 131 17.69 -5.42 -11.33
C LYS A 131 19.17 -5.77 -11.57
N GLN A 132 19.56 -7.03 -11.37
CA GLN A 132 20.52 -7.77 -12.24
C GLN A 132 20.53 -9.28 -11.94
N PRO A 133 19.85 -10.09 -12.76
CA PRO A 133 20.45 -11.31 -13.29
C PRO A 133 21.02 -10.97 -14.67
N GLN A 134 22.33 -11.11 -14.83
CA GLN A 134 23.01 -10.92 -16.11
C GLN A 134 22.54 -11.97 -17.11
N PHE A 135 21.52 -11.66 -17.91
CA PHE A 135 21.28 -12.39 -19.16
C PHE A 135 22.41 -12.02 -20.12
N LYS A 136 23.43 -12.90 -20.23
CA LYS A 136 24.40 -12.85 -21.31
C LYS A 136 23.67 -13.29 -22.60
N PRO A 137 23.48 -12.42 -23.61
CA PRO A 137 22.89 -12.87 -24.86
C PRO A 137 23.95 -13.66 -25.63
N THR A 138 23.93 -14.99 -25.48
CA THR A 138 24.65 -15.90 -26.39
C THR A 138 23.82 -16.05 -27.66
N ILE A 139 23.68 -14.98 -28.44
CA ILE A 139 23.05 -15.06 -29.77
C ILE A 139 23.98 -14.35 -30.75
N ALA A 140 24.52 -15.14 -31.67
CA ALA A 140 25.39 -14.66 -32.74
C ALA A 140 24.67 -13.57 -33.55
N VAL A 141 25.31 -12.40 -33.65
CA VAL A 141 24.78 -11.16 -34.23
C VAL A 141 24.37 -11.31 -35.70
N SER A 142 24.84 -12.34 -36.41
CA SER A 142 24.55 -12.59 -37.82
C SER A 142 23.10 -12.97 -38.13
N ASN A 143 22.37 -13.56 -37.18
CA ASN A 143 20.97 -13.98 -37.40
C ASN A 143 19.92 -12.91 -37.10
N ILE A 144 20.32 -11.81 -36.46
CA ILE A 144 19.39 -10.77 -36.00
C ILE A 144 18.96 -9.87 -37.18
N ASN A 145 19.86 -9.59 -38.14
CA ASN A 145 19.54 -8.71 -39.27
C ASN A 145 18.59 -9.33 -40.30
N SER A 146 18.62 -10.65 -40.48
CA SER A 146 17.66 -11.37 -41.35
C SER A 146 16.29 -11.49 -40.68
N LEU A 147 16.25 -11.71 -39.37
CA LEU A 147 15.02 -11.70 -38.57
C LEU A 147 14.37 -10.32 -38.52
N ILE A 148 15.14 -9.24 -38.35
CA ILE A 148 14.61 -7.88 -38.35
C ILE A 148 14.03 -7.52 -39.73
N LYS A 149 14.68 -7.89 -40.84
CA LYS A 149 14.12 -7.69 -42.19
C LYS A 149 12.80 -8.43 -42.40
N GLY A 150 12.73 -9.70 -42.00
CA GLY A 150 11.49 -10.48 -42.09
C GLY A 150 10.36 -9.94 -41.21
N VAL A 151 10.68 -9.41 -40.04
CA VAL A 151 9.69 -8.77 -39.14
C VAL A 151 9.26 -7.41 -39.69
N THR A 152 10.15 -6.60 -40.27
CA THR A 152 9.75 -5.31 -40.88
C THR A 152 8.87 -5.48 -42.11
N GLU A 153 9.05 -6.55 -42.89
CA GLU A 153 8.19 -6.89 -44.02
C GLU A 153 6.86 -7.49 -43.57
N ALA A 154 6.85 -8.30 -42.51
CA ALA A 154 5.62 -8.87 -41.93
C ALA A 154 4.75 -7.85 -41.16
N PHE A 155 5.35 -6.77 -40.65
CA PHE A 155 4.65 -5.68 -39.94
C PHE A 155 4.50 -4.39 -40.75
N ALA A 156 4.80 -4.43 -42.05
CA ALA A 156 4.49 -3.32 -42.94
C ALA A 156 2.96 -3.13 -42.98
N LEU A 157 2.48 -2.07 -42.33
CA LEU A 157 1.07 -1.72 -42.30
C LEU A 157 0.56 -1.48 -43.74
N PRO A 158 -0.61 -2.03 -44.12
CA PRO A 158 -1.21 -1.71 -45.41
C PRO A 158 -1.40 -0.19 -45.48
N LYS A 159 -0.90 0.43 -46.55
CA LYS A 159 -1.12 1.86 -46.82
C LYS A 159 -2.63 2.08 -46.92
N ASN A 160 -3.17 2.80 -45.92
CA ASN A 160 -4.57 3.15 -45.66
C ASN A 160 -5.45 2.08 -44.96
N PRO A 161 -5.53 2.10 -43.61
CA PRO A 161 -6.65 1.46 -42.92
C PRO A 161 -7.92 2.29 -43.14
N LYS A 162 -8.95 1.68 -43.75
CA LYS A 162 -10.30 2.26 -43.78
C LYS A 162 -10.80 2.42 -42.34
N PRO A 163 -11.49 3.52 -41.99
CA PRO A 163 -12.00 3.71 -40.63
C PRO A 163 -12.96 2.57 -40.26
N LEU A 164 -12.61 1.82 -39.21
CA LEU A 164 -13.41 0.71 -38.69
C LEU A 164 -14.66 1.27 -38.00
N GLN A 165 -15.82 0.75 -38.37
CA GLN A 165 -17.10 1.21 -37.83
C GLN A 165 -17.19 0.91 -36.32
N PRO A 166 -17.81 1.81 -35.53
CA PRO A 166 -17.83 1.75 -34.06
C PRO A 166 -18.45 0.47 -33.50
N THR A 167 -19.35 -0.16 -34.24
CA THR A 167 -19.99 -1.44 -33.93
C THR A 167 -18.98 -2.61 -33.85
N SER A 168 -17.93 -2.58 -34.67
CA SER A 168 -16.88 -3.62 -34.66
C SER A 168 -16.07 -3.62 -33.36
N ILE A 169 -15.73 -2.42 -32.87
CA ILE A 169 -14.92 -2.22 -31.67
C ILE A 169 -15.70 -2.63 -30.42
N TYR A 170 -17.00 -2.34 -30.39
CA TYR A 170 -17.87 -2.76 -29.29
C TYR A 170 -17.92 -4.29 -29.16
N ASN A 171 -18.07 -5.00 -30.28
CA ASN A 171 -18.15 -6.46 -30.30
C ASN A 171 -16.83 -7.12 -29.85
N GLU A 172 -15.67 -6.54 -30.19
CA GLU A 172 -14.38 -7.02 -29.70
C GLU A 172 -14.22 -6.83 -28.19
N LYS A 173 -14.62 -5.67 -27.67
CA LYS A 173 -14.61 -5.39 -26.23
C LYS A 173 -15.52 -6.36 -25.47
N LEU A 174 -16.69 -6.66 -26.01
CA LEU A 174 -17.65 -7.59 -25.43
C LEU A 174 -17.09 -9.02 -25.39
N LYS A 175 -16.49 -9.50 -26.49
CA LYS A 175 -15.81 -10.81 -26.53
C LYS A 175 -14.67 -10.90 -25.52
N LYS A 176 -13.85 -9.85 -25.40
CA LYS A 176 -12.74 -9.82 -24.45
C LYS A 176 -13.22 -9.82 -23.01
N LEU A 177 -14.29 -9.08 -22.71
CA LEU A 177 -14.89 -9.03 -21.38
C LEU A 177 -15.44 -10.40 -20.94
N MET A 178 -16.16 -11.09 -21.84
CA MET A 178 -16.65 -12.45 -21.56
C MET A 178 -15.51 -13.48 -21.42
N SER A 179 -14.40 -13.32 -22.15
CA SER A 179 -13.23 -14.20 -21.98
C SER A 179 -12.55 -14.06 -20.62
N LEU A 180 -12.59 -12.87 -20.02
CA LEU A 180 -12.03 -12.59 -18.70
C LEU A 180 -12.99 -12.97 -17.56
N MET A 181 -14.30 -13.01 -17.85
CA MET A 181 -15.37 -13.26 -16.88
C MET A 181 -16.34 -14.32 -17.45
N PRO A 182 -15.98 -15.62 -17.40
CA PRO A 182 -16.74 -16.68 -18.08
C PRO A 182 -18.14 -16.92 -17.50
N ASN A 183 -18.40 -16.48 -16.27
CA ASN A 183 -19.71 -16.63 -15.60
C ASN A 183 -20.69 -15.50 -15.95
N LEU A 184 -20.28 -14.54 -16.78
CA LEU A 184 -21.09 -13.36 -17.10
C LEU A 184 -22.02 -13.64 -18.28
N THR A 185 -23.30 -13.32 -18.14
CA THR A 185 -24.25 -13.45 -19.25
C THR A 185 -24.07 -12.31 -20.27
N LEU A 186 -24.43 -12.54 -21.53
CA LEU A 186 -24.28 -11.56 -22.61
C LEU A 186 -25.03 -10.24 -22.28
N HIS A 187 -26.23 -10.35 -21.70
CA HIS A 187 -27.01 -9.19 -21.28
C HIS A 187 -26.32 -8.37 -20.17
N GLU A 188 -25.65 -9.02 -19.22
CA GLU A 188 -24.89 -8.33 -18.17
C GLU A 188 -23.64 -7.67 -18.74
N ALA A 189 -22.92 -8.35 -19.63
CA ALA A 189 -21.77 -7.80 -20.35
C ALA A 189 -22.12 -6.52 -21.13
N GLN A 190 -23.29 -6.50 -21.77
CA GLN A 190 -23.79 -5.33 -22.51
C GLN A 190 -24.14 -4.14 -21.61
N ARG A 191 -24.61 -4.37 -20.37
CA ARG A 191 -24.88 -3.29 -19.40
C ARG A 191 -23.61 -2.64 -18.86
N ILE A 192 -22.51 -3.40 -18.79
CA ILE A 192 -21.23 -2.93 -18.26
C ILE A 192 -20.51 -2.04 -19.27
N LEU A 193 -20.65 -2.33 -20.57
CA LEU A 193 -20.04 -1.54 -21.63
C LEU A 193 -20.95 -0.37 -22.06
N PRO A 194 -20.40 0.83 -22.31
CA PRO A 194 -21.18 1.95 -22.82
C PRO A 194 -21.77 1.60 -24.19
N SER A 195 -23.01 2.02 -24.45
CA SER A 195 -23.70 1.76 -25.71
C SER A 195 -22.88 2.23 -26.91
N PRO A 196 -22.79 1.45 -28.00
CA PRO A 196 -22.05 1.86 -29.19
C PRO A 196 -22.71 3.10 -29.79
N THR A 197 -21.96 4.19 -29.91
CA THR A 197 -22.32 5.42 -30.66
C THR A 197 -21.92 5.29 -32.11
#